data_AF-A0A7G9YF66-F1
#
_entry.id   AF-A0A7G9YF66-F1
#
_cell.length_a   1.000
_cell.length_b   1.000
_cell.length_c   1.000
_cell.angle_alpha   90.00
_cell.angle_beta   90.00
_cell.angle_gamma   90.00
#
_symmetry.space_group_name_H-M   'P 1'
#
loop_
_entity.id
_entity.type
_entity.pdbx_description
1 polymer ?
#
loop_
_entity_poly.entity_id
_entity_poly.type
_entity_poly.pdbx_seq_one_letter_code
_entity_poly.pdbx_strand_id
1 'polypeptide(L)'
;MMAEFRLSKKLIGRLRELTSGKTLDESHMQELLEIIYPTPDKGKNNRTRIMEAGAIAAYHQQTDFPVIPILLTDDAPQFKRLTYEQALCWVHDGRNYKKLPWRQEWLGFFFRHQ
;
A
#
# COMPACT_ATOMS: atom_id res chain seq x y z
N MET A 1 -9.43 -1.04 -4.37
CA MET A 1 -8.51 -0.13 -3.66
C MET A 1 -8.93 0.20 -2.22
N MET A 2 -9.94 1.05 -1.95
CA MET A 2 -10.24 1.49 -0.55
C MET A 2 -10.57 0.36 0.46
N ALA A 3 -11.23 -0.72 0.01
CA ALA A 3 -11.53 -1.88 0.86
C ALA A 3 -10.27 -2.55 1.43
N GLU A 4 -9.14 -2.34 0.78
CA GLU A 4 -7.91 -3.03 1.08
C GLU A 4 -7.00 -2.24 2.04
N PHE A 5 -7.43 -1.03 2.43
CA PHE A 5 -6.78 -0.15 3.41
C PHE A 5 -7.39 -0.27 4.81
N ARG A 6 -8.06 -1.40 5.11
CA ARG A 6 -8.70 -1.66 6.42
C ARG A 6 -9.68 -0.55 6.84
N LEU A 7 -10.38 0.06 5.87
CA LEU A 7 -11.45 1.02 6.10
C LEU A 7 -12.78 0.28 6.27
N SER A 8 -13.68 0.82 7.10
CA SER A 8 -14.99 0.18 7.32
C SER A 8 -15.89 0.31 6.09
N LYS A 9 -16.74 -0.69 5.83
CA LYS A 9 -17.68 -0.68 4.69
C LYS A 9 -18.59 0.56 4.69
N LYS A 10 -19.05 1.00 5.86
CA LYS A 10 -19.87 2.21 6.02
C LYS A 10 -19.13 3.46 5.57
N LEU A 11 -17.85 3.58 5.95
CA LEU A 11 -17.01 4.72 5.57
C LEU A 11 -16.72 4.72 4.06
N ILE A 12 -16.42 3.56 3.48
CA ILE A 12 -16.22 3.41 2.04
C ILE A 12 -17.49 3.80 1.27
N GLY A 13 -18.68 3.38 1.74
CA GLY A 13 -19.95 3.77 1.14
C GLY A 13 -20.15 5.29 1.14
N ARG A 14 -19.93 5.94 2.29
CA ARG A 14 -20.04 7.40 2.42
C ARG A 14 -19.03 8.15 1.54
N LEU A 15 -17.78 7.68 1.48
CA LEU A 15 -16.77 8.26 0.59
C LEU A 15 -17.20 8.14 -0.87
N ARG A 16 -17.66 6.96 -1.30
CA ARG A 16 -18.13 6.74 -2.66
C ARG A 16 -19.27 7.67 -3.04
N GLU A 17 -20.23 7.92 -2.15
CA GLU A 17 -21.32 8.88 -2.39
C GLU A 17 -20.80 10.31 -2.57
N LEU A 18 -19.83 10.73 -1.74
CA LEU A 18 -19.27 12.08 -1.76
C LEU A 18 -18.32 12.32 -2.94
N THR A 19 -17.64 11.29 -3.42
CA THR A 19 -16.61 11.39 -4.46
C THR A 19 -17.06 10.87 -5.83
N SER A 20 -18.28 10.31 -5.95
CA SER A 20 -18.77 9.72 -7.21
C SER A 20 -18.73 10.72 -8.37
N GLY A 21 -18.03 10.36 -9.44
CA GLY A 21 -17.94 11.15 -10.67
C GLY A 21 -17.07 12.41 -10.57
N LYS A 22 -16.30 12.58 -9.50
CA LYS A 22 -15.40 13.73 -9.31
C LYS A 22 -13.94 13.27 -9.23
N THR A 23 -13.08 13.91 -10.01
CA THR A 23 -11.63 13.90 -9.76
C THR A 23 -11.36 14.98 -8.72
N LEU A 24 -10.74 14.58 -7.61
CA LEU A 24 -10.40 15.47 -6.51
C LEU A 24 -8.88 15.57 -6.42
N ASP A 25 -8.37 16.79 -6.33
CA ASP A 25 -6.98 17.01 -5.93
C ASP A 25 -6.83 16.87 -4.40
N GLU A 26 -5.60 17.04 -3.93
CA GLU A 26 -5.29 16.93 -2.51
C GLU A 26 -6.08 17.91 -1.64
N SER A 27 -6.21 19.17 -2.07
CA SER A 27 -6.92 20.20 -1.31
C SER A 27 -8.39 19.87 -1.12
N HIS A 28 -9.09 19.50 -2.21
CA HIS A 28 -10.49 19.11 -2.13
C HIS A 28 -10.68 17.82 -1.30
N MET A 29 -9.71 16.90 -1.34
CA MET A 29 -9.78 15.69 -0.53
C MET A 29 -9.64 16.00 0.97
N GLN A 30 -8.76 16.95 1.34
CA GLN A 30 -8.59 17.41 2.71
C GLN A 30 -9.86 18.09 3.23
N GLU A 31 -10.49 18.96 2.44
CA GLU A 31 -11.77 19.60 2.78
C GLU A 31 -12.87 18.55 3.05
N LEU A 32 -12.97 17.53 2.20
CA LEU A 32 -13.89 16.41 2.40
C LEU A 32 -13.62 15.64 3.69
N LEU A 33 -12.34 15.45 4.04
CA LEU A 33 -11.97 14.78 5.29
C LEU A 33 -12.34 15.61 6.52
N GLU A 34 -12.28 16.95 6.46
CA GLU A 34 -12.78 17.81 7.53
C GLU A 34 -14.30 17.69 7.71
N ILE A 35 -15.06 17.56 6.62
CA ILE A 35 -16.51 17.33 6.68
C ILE A 35 -16.84 15.96 7.31
N ILE A 36 -16.05 14.93 7.00
CA ILE A 36 -16.25 13.57 7.52
C ILE A 36 -15.79 13.46 8.98
N TYR A 37 -14.71 14.15 9.35
CA TYR A 37 -14.09 14.14 10.66
C TYR A 37 -13.94 15.57 11.23
N PRO A 38 -15.02 16.22 11.68
CA PRO A 38 -14.96 17.63 12.13
C PRO A 38 -14.09 17.87 13.38
N THR A 39 -13.72 16.80 14.09
CA THR A 39 -12.85 16.88 15.26
C THR A 39 -11.42 16.49 14.85
N PRO A 40 -10.40 17.35 15.06
CA PRO A 40 -9.03 17.13 14.57
C PRO A 40 -8.41 15.79 15.00
N ASP A 41 -8.65 15.37 16.26
CA ASP A 41 -8.04 14.16 16.81
C ASP A 41 -8.79 12.87 16.42
N LYS A 42 -9.99 12.98 15.85
CA LYS A 42 -10.77 11.81 15.45
C LYS A 42 -10.40 11.34 14.05
N GLY A 43 -10.21 10.04 13.93
CA GLY A 43 -10.05 9.39 12.63
C GLY A 43 -8.69 9.61 11.98
N LYS A 44 -7.65 10.05 12.71
CA LYS A 44 -6.28 10.26 12.19
C LYS A 44 -5.79 9.12 11.30
N ASN A 45 -5.91 7.87 11.78
CA ASN A 45 -5.51 6.69 10.99
C ASN A 45 -6.35 6.50 9.72
N ASN A 46 -7.66 6.81 9.79
CA ASN A 46 -8.53 6.71 8.62
C ASN A 46 -8.23 7.81 7.61
N ARG A 47 -7.94 9.05 8.06
CA ARG A 47 -7.51 10.16 7.20
C ARG A 47 -6.29 9.75 6.40
N THR A 48 -5.23 9.26 7.06
CA THR A 48 -4.02 8.75 6.37
C THR A 48 -4.35 7.65 5.38
N ARG A 49 -5.10 6.63 5.78
CA ARG A 49 -5.48 5.51 4.91
C ARG A 49 -6.34 5.92 3.71
N ILE A 50 -7.23 6.90 3.88
CA ILE A 50 -8.05 7.44 2.80
C ILE A 50 -7.17 8.20 1.82
N MET A 51 -6.27 9.05 2.31
CA MET A 51 -5.32 9.80 1.47
C MET A 51 -4.41 8.86 0.68
N GLU A 52 -3.81 7.86 1.33
CA GLU A 52 -2.98 6.85 0.67
C GLU A 52 -3.76 6.08 -0.40
N ALA A 53 -4.95 5.58 -0.05
CA ALA A 53 -5.79 4.85 -1.01
C ALA A 53 -6.22 5.73 -2.19
N GLY A 54 -6.52 7.00 -1.93
CA GLY A 54 -6.88 7.99 -2.94
C GLY A 54 -5.73 8.32 -3.87
N ALA A 55 -4.54 8.55 -3.32
CA ALA A 55 -3.34 8.84 -4.09
C ALA A 55 -2.96 7.68 -5.02
N ILE A 56 -2.98 6.43 -4.52
CA ILE A 56 -2.74 5.26 -5.38
C ILE A 56 -3.86 5.13 -6.43
N ALA A 57 -5.13 5.38 -6.07
CA ALA A 57 -6.23 5.29 -7.03
C ALA A 57 -6.10 6.34 -8.15
N ALA A 58 -5.64 7.54 -7.82
CA ALA A 58 -5.36 8.59 -8.79
C ALA A 58 -4.19 8.19 -9.71
N TYR A 59 -3.09 7.66 -9.15
CA TYR A 59 -1.95 7.15 -9.92
C TYR A 59 -2.33 6.03 -10.89
N HIS A 60 -3.25 5.13 -10.50
CA HIS A 60 -3.73 4.05 -11.37
C HIS A 60 -4.73 4.51 -12.43
N GLN A 61 -5.40 5.65 -12.24
CA GLN A 61 -6.42 6.17 -13.17
C GLN A 61 -5.90 7.25 -14.12
N GLN A 62 -4.81 7.94 -13.78
CA GLN A 62 -4.22 8.93 -14.68
C GLN A 62 -3.75 8.27 -15.98
N THR A 63 -3.69 9.07 -17.05
CA THR A 63 -3.35 8.60 -18.40
C THR A 63 -2.17 9.35 -19.02
N ASP A 64 -1.58 10.27 -18.26
CA ASP A 64 -0.44 11.09 -18.71
C ASP A 64 0.81 10.23 -18.90
N PHE A 65 0.96 9.19 -18.09
CA PHE A 65 2.00 8.18 -18.20
C PHE A 65 1.47 6.79 -17.81
N PRO A 66 2.07 5.71 -18.30
CA PRO A 66 1.64 4.37 -17.93
C PRO A 66 1.92 4.07 -16.46
N VAL A 67 1.03 3.28 -15.84
CA VAL A 67 1.31 2.66 -14.54
C VAL A 67 2.54 1.76 -14.68
N ILE A 68 3.51 1.91 -13.78
CA ILE A 68 4.72 1.08 -13.79
C ILE A 68 4.28 -0.38 -13.55
N PRO A 69 4.69 -1.35 -14.39
CA PRO A 69 4.22 -2.73 -14.25
C PRO A 69 4.97 -3.53 -13.19
N ILE A 70 6.28 -3.30 -13.04
CA ILE A 70 7.13 -3.94 -12.05
C ILE A 70 8.01 -2.86 -11.41
N LEU A 71 8.05 -2.82 -10.07
CA LEU A 71 8.89 -1.87 -9.33
C LEU A 71 9.82 -2.63 -8.35
N LEU A 72 11.12 -2.37 -8.42
CA LEU A 72 12.12 -2.92 -7.50
C LEU A 72 12.28 -2.02 -6.27
N THR A 73 11.94 -2.53 -5.09
CA THR A 73 11.97 -1.74 -3.84
C THR A 73 12.46 -2.58 -2.65
N ASP A 74 12.55 -1.99 -1.46
CA ASP A 74 12.58 -2.78 -0.22
C ASP A 74 11.21 -3.40 0.10
N ASP A 75 11.10 -4.14 1.20
CA ASP A 75 9.82 -4.67 1.68
C ASP A 75 9.09 -3.70 2.63
N ALA A 76 9.03 -2.41 2.28
CA ALA A 76 8.30 -1.42 3.06
C ALA A 76 6.80 -1.35 2.66
N PRO A 77 5.90 -1.09 3.63
CA PRO A 77 4.46 -1.06 3.38
C PRO A 77 4.00 -0.02 2.34
N GLN A 78 4.69 1.11 2.20
CA GLN A 78 4.29 2.18 1.28
C GLN A 78 4.35 1.79 -0.21
N PHE A 79 5.12 0.76 -0.57
CA PHE A 79 5.24 0.30 -1.95
C PHE A 79 4.15 -0.70 -2.35
N LYS A 80 3.39 -1.20 -1.36
CA LYS A 80 2.33 -2.19 -1.63
C LYS A 80 1.27 -1.53 -2.52
N ARG A 81 0.98 -2.19 -3.65
CA ARG A 81 -0.06 -1.81 -4.65
C ARG A 81 0.20 -0.53 -5.44
N LEU A 82 1.36 0.08 -5.27
CA LEU A 82 1.76 1.18 -6.14
C LEU A 82 1.82 0.69 -7.60
N THR A 83 2.34 -0.52 -7.81
CA THR A 83 2.47 -1.21 -9.09
C THR A 83 1.72 -2.55 -9.06
N TYR A 84 1.59 -3.21 -10.21
CA TYR A 84 1.04 -4.57 -10.30
C TYR A 84 1.96 -5.59 -9.63
N GLU A 85 3.27 -5.48 -9.83
CA GLU A 85 4.26 -6.42 -9.31
C GLU A 85 5.38 -5.71 -8.55
N GLN A 86 5.60 -6.09 -7.29
CA GLN A 86 6.68 -5.54 -6.48
C GLN A 86 7.84 -6.54 -6.43
N ALA A 87 8.97 -6.20 -7.04
CA ALA A 87 10.21 -6.94 -6.89
C ALA A 87 10.97 -6.44 -5.65
N LEU A 88 11.57 -7.35 -4.89
CA LEU A 88 12.38 -7.00 -3.72
C LEU A 88 13.84 -6.79 -4.13
N CYS A 89 14.49 -5.75 -3.59
CA CYS A 89 15.92 -5.56 -3.77
C CYS A 89 16.69 -6.74 -3.18
N TRP A 90 17.89 -7.02 -3.70
CA TRP A 90 18.65 -8.25 -3.41
C TRP A 90 18.84 -8.50 -1.90
N VAL A 91 18.94 -7.46 -1.08
CA VAL A 91 19.05 -7.57 0.39
C VAL A 91 17.77 -8.14 1.00
N HIS A 92 16.60 -7.65 0.55
CA HIS A 92 15.30 -8.07 1.05
C HIS A 92 14.89 -9.42 0.49
N ASP A 93 15.19 -9.68 -0.78
CA ASP A 93 15.03 -11.01 -1.37
C ASP A 93 15.96 -12.03 -0.68
N GLY A 94 17.18 -11.63 -0.36
CA GLY A 94 18.16 -12.33 0.48
C GLY A 94 17.59 -12.90 1.78
N ARG A 95 16.66 -12.19 2.43
CA ARG A 95 16.02 -12.64 3.67
C ARG A 95 15.07 -13.83 3.45
N ASN A 96 14.50 -13.98 2.26
CA ASN A 96 13.64 -15.11 1.91
C ASN A 96 14.46 -16.39 1.75
N TYR A 97 15.65 -16.31 1.14
CA TYR A 97 16.54 -17.48 1.02
C TYR A 97 17.01 -18.04 2.37
N LYS A 98 17.11 -17.20 3.41
CA LYS A 98 17.41 -17.69 4.78
C LYS A 98 16.33 -18.64 5.32
N LYS A 99 15.10 -18.54 4.83
CA LYS A 99 13.94 -19.31 5.29
C LYS A 99 13.74 -20.63 4.54
N LEU A 100 14.59 -20.92 3.54
CA LEU A 100 14.49 -22.18 2.79
C LEU A 100 14.83 -23.38 3.69
N PRO A 101 13.96 -24.41 3.75
CA PRO A 101 14.18 -25.59 4.61
C PRO A 101 15.52 -26.26 4.35
N TRP A 102 15.86 -26.42 3.06
CA TRP A 102 17.09 -27.04 2.60
C TRP A 102 18.34 -26.29 3.10
N ARG A 103 18.30 -24.96 3.25
CA ARG A 103 19.46 -24.20 3.75
C ARG A 103 19.82 -24.55 5.21
N GLN A 104 18.82 -24.91 6.02
CA GLN A 104 19.04 -25.33 7.41
C GLN A 104 19.68 -26.72 7.48
N GLU A 105 19.23 -27.63 6.62
CA GLU A 105 19.78 -28.99 6.50
C GLU A 105 21.24 -28.97 6.02
N TRP A 106 21.55 -28.15 5.02
CA TRP A 106 22.90 -28.02 4.46
C TRP A 106 23.89 -27.37 5.44
N LEU A 107 23.49 -26.35 6.21
CA LEU A 107 24.34 -25.79 7.27
C LEU A 107 24.62 -26.83 8.36
N GLY A 108 23.61 -27.60 8.80
CA GLY A 108 23.80 -28.69 9.76
C GLY A 108 24.65 -29.84 9.23
N PHE A 109 24.62 -30.11 7.92
CA PHE A 109 25.48 -31.10 7.27
C PHE A 109 26.94 -30.63 7.21
N PHE A 110 27.16 -29.35 6.87
CA PHE A 110 28.49 -28.74 6.76
C PHE A 110 29.23 -28.64 8.10
N PHE A 111 28.52 -28.39 9.21
CA PHE A 111 29.12 -28.34 10.56
C PHE A 111 29.27 -29.71 11.25
N ARG A 112 28.62 -30.78 10.75
CA ARG A 112 28.76 -32.15 11.30
C ARG A 112 29.91 -32.95 10.70
N HIS A 113 30.51 -32.45 9.61
CA HIS A 113 31.57 -33.14 8.87
C HIS A 113 32.84 -32.27 8.72
N GLN A 114 33.06 -31.33 9.65
CA GLN A 114 34.38 -30.78 9.98
C GLN A 114 34.76 -31.29 11.36
#